data_AF-A0A357M337-F1
#
_entry.id   AF-A0A357M337-F1
#
_cell.length_a   1.000
_cell.length_b   1.000
_cell.length_c   1.000
_cell.angle_alpha   90.00
_cell.angle_beta   90.00
_cell.angle_gamma   90.00
#
_symmetry.space_group_name_H-M   'P 1'
#
loop_
_entity.id
_entity.type
_entity.pdbx_description
1 polymer ?
#
loop_
_entity_poly.entity_id
_entity_poly.type
_entity_poly.pdbx_seq_one_letter_code
_entity_poly.pdbx_strand_id
1 'polypeptide(L)'
;MTVQIPTLGGRDLADIVFENKEGVEYLKVGNQLFITQDAIKPIYAGPQSLVTIQADGYARWYEVPETASGKLMTVGLPPKGSFAVYDANGVCVNFFTVSVLTKVKLPSNGQIVFVSDVGAKFELTIK
;
A
#
# COMPACT_ATOMS: atom_id res chain seq x y z
N MET A 1 -27.65 7.61 -29.17
CA MET A 1 -27.45 7.29 -27.74
C MET A 1 -26.31 6.30 -27.71
N THR A 2 -25.10 6.76 -27.41
CA THR A 2 -23.87 5.99 -27.64
C THR A 2 -23.40 5.37 -26.33
N VAL A 3 -22.95 4.12 -26.46
CA VAL A 3 -22.67 3.11 -25.44
C VAL A 3 -21.53 3.53 -24.49
N GLN A 4 -21.65 3.13 -23.21
CA GLN A 4 -20.66 3.40 -22.15
C GLN A 4 -19.27 2.81 -22.45
N ILE A 5 -18.24 3.54 -22.00
CA ILE A 5 -16.83 3.11 -22.01
C ILE A 5 -16.42 2.82 -20.55
N PRO A 6 -16.13 1.56 -20.17
CA PRO A 6 -15.36 1.27 -18.98
C PRO A 6 -13.88 1.15 -19.35
N THR A 7 -13.02 1.94 -18.69
CA THR A 7 -11.55 1.93 -18.84
C THR A 7 -10.88 0.60 -18.48
N LEU A 8 -11.59 -0.32 -17.82
CA LEU A 8 -11.20 -1.71 -17.55
C LEU A 8 -11.81 -2.73 -18.54
N GLY A 9 -12.63 -2.27 -19.50
CA GLY A 9 -13.35 -3.09 -20.48
C GLY A 9 -13.20 -2.59 -21.92
N GLY A 10 -12.12 -1.85 -22.21
CA GLY A 10 -11.76 -1.48 -23.57
C GLY A 10 -11.32 -2.71 -24.37
N ARG A 11 -11.46 -2.66 -25.70
CA ARG A 11 -11.01 -3.71 -26.64
C ARG A 11 -9.47 -3.86 -26.73
N ASP A 12 -8.72 -3.14 -25.90
CA ASP A 12 -7.27 -3.28 -25.83
C ASP A 12 -6.96 -4.58 -25.10
N LEU A 13 -6.44 -5.54 -25.86
CA LEU A 13 -5.86 -6.75 -25.30
C LEU A 13 -4.64 -6.35 -24.47
N ALA A 14 -4.66 -6.67 -23.19
CA ALA A 14 -3.48 -6.60 -22.33
C ALA A 14 -3.01 -8.02 -22.06
N ASP A 15 -1.71 -8.25 -22.23
CA ASP A 15 -1.11 -9.51 -21.79
C ASP A 15 -1.29 -9.62 -20.27
N ILE A 16 -1.79 -10.79 -19.87
CA ILE A 16 -1.88 -11.19 -18.47
C ILE A 16 -0.69 -12.11 -18.22
N VAL A 17 0.26 -11.64 -17.42
CA VAL A 17 1.48 -12.40 -17.10
C VAL A 17 1.51 -12.67 -15.60
N PHE A 18 1.61 -13.94 -15.24
CA PHE A 18 1.88 -14.38 -13.88
C PHE A 18 3.39 -14.59 -13.73
N GLU A 19 4.00 -13.92 -12.75
CA GLU A 19 5.43 -14.02 -12.46
C GLU A 19 5.64 -14.39 -11.00
N ASN A 20 6.53 -15.35 -10.73
CA ASN A 20 6.96 -15.63 -9.36
C ASN A 20 8.29 -14.91 -9.08
N LYS A 21 8.33 -14.08 -8.04
CA LYS A 21 9.55 -13.40 -7.57
C LYS A 21 9.77 -13.81 -6.12
N GLU A 22 10.85 -14.55 -5.88
CA GLU A 22 11.25 -14.98 -4.53
C GLU A 22 10.14 -15.71 -3.75
N GLY A 23 9.33 -16.53 -4.45
CA GLY A 23 8.21 -17.27 -3.85
C GLY A 23 6.90 -16.49 -3.78
N VAL A 24 6.88 -15.21 -4.15
CA VAL A 24 5.68 -14.38 -4.22
C VAL A 24 5.16 -14.31 -5.66
N GLU A 25 3.88 -14.62 -5.84
CA GLU A 25 3.22 -14.45 -7.14
C GLU A 25 2.79 -13.00 -7.36
N TYR A 26 3.13 -12.50 -8.55
CA TYR A 26 2.71 -11.22 -9.06
C TYR A 26 1.89 -11.43 -10.33
N LEU A 27 0.86 -10.62 -10.47
CA LEU A 27 0.05 -10.53 -11.68
C LEU A 27 0.35 -9.21 -12.37
N LYS A 28 0.80 -9.28 -13.62
CA LYS A 28 1.02 -8.11 -14.47
C LYS A 28 -0.09 -8.05 -15.51
N VAL A 29 -0.74 -6.90 -15.60
CA VAL A 29 -1.74 -6.60 -16.64
C VAL A 29 -1.37 -5.25 -17.26
N GLY A 30 -0.78 -5.30 -18.46
CA GLY A 30 -0.19 -4.11 -19.09
C GLY A 30 0.87 -3.44 -18.18
N ASN A 31 0.61 -2.21 -17.75
CA ASN A 31 1.49 -1.43 -16.86
C ASN A 31 1.12 -1.53 -15.37
N GLN A 32 0.14 -2.37 -15.02
CA GLN A 32 -0.27 -2.59 -13.63
C GLN A 32 0.43 -3.84 -13.07
N LEU A 33 0.84 -3.75 -11.82
CA LEU A 33 1.44 -4.86 -11.08
C LEU A 33 0.62 -5.08 -9.81
N PHE A 34 0.14 -6.31 -9.65
CA PHE A 34 -0.61 -6.75 -8.49
C PHE A 34 0.22 -7.79 -7.74
N ILE A 35 0.07 -7.81 -6.42
CA ILE A 35 0.65 -8.79 -5.52
C ILE A 35 -0.49 -9.47 -4.77
N THR A 36 -0.38 -10.78 -4.53
CA THR A 36 -1.34 -11.47 -3.68
C THR A 36 -1.37 -10.87 -2.26
N GLN A 37 -2.56 -10.79 -1.66
CA GLN A 37 -2.72 -10.28 -0.31
C GLN A 37 -1.95 -11.16 0.71
N ASP A 38 -1.89 -12.47 0.49
CA ASP A 38 -1.19 -13.42 1.36
C ASP A 38 0.33 -13.17 1.47
N ALA A 39 0.90 -12.39 0.54
CA ALA A 39 2.30 -12.01 0.56
C ALA A 39 2.57 -10.71 1.35
N ILE A 40 1.50 -10.00 1.75
CA ILE A 40 1.60 -8.77 2.54
C ILE A 40 1.88 -9.16 4.00
N LYS A 41 2.95 -8.60 4.57
CA LYS A 41 3.37 -8.90 5.95
C LYS A 41 2.81 -7.86 6.92
N PRO A 42 2.59 -8.21 8.20
CA PRO A 42 2.16 -7.24 9.21
C PRO A 42 3.20 -6.14 9.40
N ILE A 43 2.73 -4.90 9.60
CA ILE A 43 3.59 -3.78 9.98
C ILE A 43 4.17 -4.03 11.38
N TYR A 44 5.44 -3.67 11.58
CA TYR A 44 6.05 -3.75 12.90
C TYR A 44 5.44 -2.70 13.84
N ALA A 45 4.72 -3.16 14.87
CA ALA A 45 3.98 -2.33 15.82
C ALA A 45 4.79 -1.86 17.04
N GLY A 46 6.11 -1.75 16.91
CA GLY A 46 7.00 -1.29 17.98
C GLY A 46 7.09 0.24 18.11
N PRO A 47 7.86 0.73 19.09
CA PRO A 47 7.93 2.16 19.42
C PRO A 47 8.51 3.03 18.30
N GLN A 48 9.44 2.50 17.52
CA GLN A 48 9.99 3.18 16.36
C GLN A 48 10.38 2.17 15.28
N SER A 49 10.11 2.49 14.02
CA SER A 49 10.57 1.71 12.87
C SER A 49 10.74 2.55 11.61
N LEU A 50 11.33 1.92 10.59
CA LEU A 50 11.56 2.50 9.28
C LEU A 50 10.95 1.62 8.21
N VAL A 51 10.25 2.23 7.26
CA VAL A 51 9.87 1.61 5.99
C VAL A 51 10.68 2.27 4.89
N THR A 52 11.42 1.46 4.13
CA THR A 52 12.25 1.93 3.01
C THR A 52 11.67 1.42 1.69
N ILE A 53 11.51 2.30 0.70
CA ILE A 53 11.20 1.88 -0.67
C ILE A 53 12.43 1.16 -1.24
N GLN A 54 12.24 -0.09 -1.67
CA GLN A 54 13.35 -0.95 -2.08
C GLN A 54 13.85 -0.59 -3.49
N ALA A 55 14.94 -1.24 -3.92
CA ALA A 55 15.54 -1.00 -5.23
C ALA A 55 14.63 -1.36 -6.41
N ASP A 56 13.60 -2.18 -6.18
CA ASP A 56 12.56 -2.51 -7.16
C ASP A 56 11.61 -1.32 -7.46
N GLY A 57 11.61 -0.28 -6.62
CA GLY A 57 10.77 0.90 -6.75
C GLY A 57 9.28 0.64 -6.48
N TYR A 58 8.92 -0.53 -5.96
CA TYR A 58 7.53 -0.86 -5.71
C TYR A 58 7.01 -0.26 -4.41
N ALA A 59 5.71 0.01 -4.40
CA ALA A 59 4.99 0.39 -3.19
C ALA A 59 5.16 -0.69 -2.10
N ARG A 60 5.27 -0.26 -0.84
CA ARG A 60 5.41 -1.18 0.29
C ARG A 60 4.08 -1.32 0.99
N TRP A 61 3.49 -2.51 0.86
CA TRP A 61 2.24 -2.88 1.51
C TRP A 61 2.50 -3.60 2.82
N TYR A 62 1.65 -3.33 3.82
CA TYR A 62 1.64 -4.01 5.11
C TYR A 62 0.22 -4.23 5.62
N GLU A 63 0.02 -5.32 6.35
CA GLU A 63 -1.21 -5.55 7.11
C GLU A 63 -1.13 -4.82 8.46
N VAL A 64 -2.29 -4.41 8.99
CA VAL A 64 -2.40 -3.98 10.39
C VAL A 64 -2.60 -5.23 11.26
N PRO A 65 -1.59 -5.66 12.06
CA PRO A 65 -1.78 -6.79 12.96
C PRO A 65 -2.75 -6.41 14.08
N GLU A 66 -3.37 -7.41 14.71
CA GLU A 66 -4.27 -7.22 15.85
C GLU A 66 -3.63 -6.38 16.97
N THR A 67 -2.33 -6.59 17.22
CA THR A 67 -1.54 -5.84 18.22
C THR A 67 -1.35 -4.36 17.89
N ALA A 68 -1.64 -3.93 16.66
CA ALA A 68 -1.60 -2.55 16.21
C ALA A 68 -3.00 -1.94 16.04
N SER A 69 -4.06 -2.74 16.06
CA SER A 69 -5.42 -2.24 15.87
C SER A 69 -5.79 -1.23 16.96
N GLY A 70 -6.41 -0.13 16.54
CA GLY A 70 -6.82 0.97 17.40
C GLY A 70 -5.68 1.86 17.91
N LYS A 71 -4.41 1.50 17.69
CA LYS A 71 -3.26 2.34 18.03
C LYS A 71 -3.12 3.51 17.05
N LEU A 72 -2.48 4.57 17.52
CA LEU A 72 -2.18 5.74 16.70
C LEU A 72 -0.85 5.54 16.00
N MET A 73 -0.89 5.40 14.68
CA MET A 73 0.30 5.46 13.83
C MET A 73 0.62 6.93 13.52
N THR A 74 1.88 7.31 13.67
CA THR A 74 2.43 8.59 13.18
C THR A 74 3.49 8.30 12.13
N VAL A 75 3.44 9.01 11.00
CA VAL A 75 4.33 8.84 9.86
C VAL A 75 5.15 10.11 9.63
N GLY A 76 6.48 9.99 9.72
CA GLY A 76 7.43 10.96 9.18
C GLY A 76 7.67 10.65 7.70
N LEU A 77 7.31 11.58 6.82
CA LEU A 77 7.40 11.37 5.38
C LEU A 77 8.77 11.82 4.80
N PRO A 78 9.33 11.06 3.86
CA PRO A 78 10.41 11.55 3.01
C PRO A 78 9.89 12.58 1.99
N PRO A 79 10.79 13.33 1.32
CA PRO A 79 10.42 14.15 0.17
C PRO A 79 9.67 13.31 -0.88
N LYS A 80 8.59 13.87 -1.43
CA LYS A 80 7.70 13.21 -2.42
C LYS A 80 7.06 11.89 -1.94
N GLY A 81 7.12 11.59 -0.65
CA GLY A 81 6.47 10.42 -0.08
C GLY A 81 4.97 10.65 0.12
N SER A 82 4.21 9.55 0.05
CA SER A 82 2.83 9.49 0.51
C SER A 82 2.52 8.11 1.08
N PHE A 83 1.43 8.03 1.82
CA PHE A 83 0.92 6.76 2.34
C PHE A 83 -0.61 6.78 2.39
N ALA A 84 -1.21 5.59 2.34
CA ALA A 84 -2.63 5.41 2.54
C ALA A 84 -2.89 4.28 3.55
N VAL A 85 -4.03 4.37 4.24
CA VAL A 85 -4.53 3.38 5.18
C VAL A 85 -5.93 2.98 4.73
N TYR A 86 -6.18 1.68 4.69
CA TYR A 86 -7.45 1.07 4.32
C TYR A 86 -7.98 0.23 5.48
N ASP A 87 -9.30 0.18 5.64
CA ASP A 87 -9.95 -0.73 6.57
C ASP A 87 -10.09 -2.16 6.01
N ALA A 88 -10.71 -3.05 6.78
CA ALA A 88 -10.92 -4.45 6.41
C ALA A 88 -11.76 -4.66 5.14
N ASN A 89 -12.55 -3.66 4.73
CA ASN A 89 -13.37 -3.71 3.53
C ASN A 89 -12.66 -3.05 2.33
N GLY A 90 -11.40 -2.64 2.49
CA GLY A 90 -10.64 -1.90 1.48
C GLY A 90 -11.08 -0.44 1.34
N VAL A 91 -11.84 0.12 2.28
CA VAL A 91 -12.21 1.53 2.25
C VAL A 91 -11.01 2.37 2.69
N CYS A 92 -10.66 3.37 1.88
CA CYS A 92 -9.58 4.29 2.22
C CYS A 92 -10.01 5.20 3.38
N VAL A 93 -9.41 5.01 4.55
CA VAL A 93 -9.70 5.81 5.75
C VAL A 93 -8.72 6.96 5.94
N ASN A 94 -7.53 6.88 5.31
CA ASN A 94 -6.61 7.99 5.21
C ASN A 94 -5.79 7.89 3.93
N PHE A 95 -5.63 9.01 3.22
CA PHE A 95 -4.63 9.16 2.16
C PHE A 95 -3.91 10.48 2.37
N PHE A 96 -2.61 10.44 2.68
CA PHE A 96 -1.86 11.62 3.09
C PHE A 96 -1.90 12.74 2.05
N THR A 97 -1.79 12.44 0.76
CA THR A 97 -1.81 13.45 -0.31
C THR A 97 -3.11 14.27 -0.31
N VAL A 98 -4.23 13.68 0.09
CA VAL A 98 -5.55 14.33 0.11
C VAL A 98 -5.84 14.95 1.48
N SER A 99 -5.60 14.18 2.54
CA SER A 99 -5.98 14.55 3.91
C SER A 99 -4.96 15.44 4.62
N VAL A 100 -3.70 15.42 4.16
CA VAL A 100 -2.50 15.96 4.85
C VAL A 100 -2.31 15.46 6.29
N LEU A 101 -3.00 14.38 6.67
CA LEU A 101 -2.90 13.78 8.01
C LEU A 101 -1.74 12.78 8.05
N THR A 102 -0.77 13.07 8.91
CA THR A 102 0.36 12.19 9.20
C THR A 102 0.10 11.23 10.37
N LYS A 103 -1.03 11.40 11.06
CA LYS A 103 -1.44 10.60 12.22
C LYS A 103 -2.78 9.92 11.93
N VAL A 104 -2.83 8.60 12.10
CA VAL A 104 -4.00 7.79 11.75
C VAL A 104 -4.21 6.72 12.81
N LYS A 105 -5.46 6.55 13.26
CA LYS A 105 -5.84 5.42 14.11
C LYS A 105 -5.97 4.18 13.21
N LEU A 106 -5.19 3.14 13.50
CA LEU A 106 -5.15 1.96 12.65
C LEU A 106 -6.45 1.13 12.78
N PRO A 107 -7.12 0.79 11.67
CA PRO A 107 -8.29 -0.07 11.69
C PRO A 107 -7.91 -1.54 11.91
N SER A 108 -8.79 -2.32 12.55
CA SER A 108 -8.63 -3.78 12.63
C SER A 108 -8.61 -4.39 11.24
N ASN A 109 -7.71 -5.36 11.01
CA ASN A 109 -7.55 -6.06 9.73
C ASN A 109 -7.39 -5.12 8.53
N GLY A 110 -6.82 -3.94 8.76
CA GLY A 110 -6.56 -2.96 7.73
C GLY A 110 -5.28 -3.22 6.95
N GLN A 111 -5.04 -2.37 5.97
CA GLN A 111 -3.83 -2.38 5.14
C GLN A 111 -3.22 -0.99 5.08
N ILE A 112 -1.90 -0.92 4.95
CA ILE A 112 -1.12 0.31 4.84
C ILE A 112 -0.25 0.19 3.60
N VAL A 113 -0.21 1.24 2.79
CA VAL A 113 0.69 1.33 1.64
C VAL A 113 1.55 2.59 1.72
N PHE A 114 2.85 2.44 1.45
CA PHE A 114 3.81 3.53 1.35
C PHE A 114 4.33 3.64 -0.08
N VAL A 115 4.39 4.87 -0.60
CA VAL A 115 4.87 5.18 -1.95
C VAL A 115 5.82 6.36 -1.93
N SER A 116 6.98 6.22 -2.58
CA SER A 116 7.97 7.28 -2.78
C SER A 116 9.03 6.81 -3.79
N ASP A 117 10.05 7.63 -4.00
CA ASP A 117 11.24 7.29 -4.78
C ASP A 117 12.05 6.17 -4.11
N VAL A 118 12.83 5.41 -4.89
CA VAL A 118 13.74 4.35 -4.42
C VAL A 118 14.67 4.89 -3.32
N GLY A 119 14.82 4.12 -2.23
CA GLY A 119 15.69 4.48 -1.10
C GLY A 119 15.07 5.49 -0.12
N ALA A 120 13.91 6.05 -0.42
CA ALA A 120 13.19 6.92 0.50
C ALA A 120 12.77 6.16 1.76
N LYS A 121 12.85 6.83 2.92
CA LYS A 121 12.59 6.25 4.24
C LYS A 121 11.44 6.96 4.92
N PHE A 122 10.49 6.18 5.41
CA PHE A 122 9.39 6.62 6.26
C PHE A 122 9.71 6.27 7.70
N GLU A 123 9.58 7.24 8.59
CA GLU A 123 9.71 7.03 10.04
C GLU A 123 8.35 6.73 10.65
N LEU A 124 8.26 5.65 11.41
CA LEU A 124 6.99 5.20 11.98
C LEU A 124 7.07 5.08 13.50
N THR A 125 5.99 5.50 14.15
CA THR A 125 5.70 5.23 15.56
C THR A 125 4.27 4.74 15.68
N ILE A 126 4.06 3.61 16.36
CA ILE A 126 2.74 3.04 16.63
C ILE A 126 2.60 2.86 18.13
N LYS A 127 1.63 3.54 18.74
CA LYS A 127 1.38 3.52 20.19
C LYS A 127 -0.09 3.62 20.55
#